data_AF-A0A560WZW7-F1
#
_entry.id   AF-A0A560WZW7-F1
#
_cell.length_a   1.000
_cell.length_b   1.000
_cell.length_c   1.000
_cell.angle_alpha   90.00
_cell.angle_beta   90.00
_cell.angle_gamma   90.00
#
_symmetry.space_group_name_H-M   'P 1'
#
loop_
_entity.id
_entity.type
_entity.pdbx_description
1 polymer ?
#
loop_
_entity_poly.entity_id
_entity_poly.type
_entity_poly.pdbx_seq_one_letter_code
_entity_poly.pdbx_strand_id
1 'polypeptide(L)'
;MMVGRKRRADAGSGASIEDQAIWRRLVARLHRFAGDGRGEDHLHNAFIRLQLYQRDKPVHDPVGFVIHAARNSAIDEFRRNRFYEAAPGLRGFIEEADATPLADEQLIARQRLERLRAGIDRLPDRTRAIFVAHRLEHRKYREIAQDFHISISAVEKHIARASLFLAQWSEGW
;
A
#
# COMPACT_ATOMS: atom_id res chain seq x y z
N MET A 1 -17.85 24.38 -30.78
CA MET A 1 -16.79 23.51 -31.34
C MET A 1 -15.44 24.02 -30.86
N MET A 2 -14.62 23.09 -30.33
CA MET A 2 -13.16 23.13 -30.11
C MET A 2 -12.48 24.42 -29.66
N VAL A 3 -12.01 24.42 -28.40
CA VAL A 3 -10.72 25.02 -28.03
C VAL A 3 -9.85 23.90 -27.45
N GLY A 4 -8.74 23.66 -28.13
CA GLY A 4 -7.83 22.56 -27.85
C GLY A 4 -7.16 22.66 -26.48
N ARG A 5 -7.11 21.52 -25.78
CA ARG A 5 -6.15 21.31 -24.69
C ARG A 5 -4.98 20.51 -25.26
N LYS A 6 -3.89 21.21 -25.58
CA LYS A 6 -2.57 20.61 -25.78
C LYS A 6 -1.55 21.33 -24.91
N ARG A 7 -1.29 20.77 -23.73
CA ARG A 7 -0.05 20.91 -22.95
C ARG A 7 0.04 19.63 -22.11
N ARG A 8 0.72 18.59 -22.60
CA ARG A 8 2.12 18.24 -22.23
C ARG A 8 2.47 18.62 -20.80
N ALA A 9 2.58 17.61 -19.95
CA ALA A 9 3.64 17.52 -18.97
C ALA A 9 4.16 16.08 -19.01
N ASP A 10 5.23 15.89 -19.78
CA ASP A 10 6.27 14.93 -19.45
C ASP A 10 6.72 15.18 -18.01
N ALA A 11 6.68 14.15 -17.18
CA ALA A 11 7.54 13.98 -16.02
C ALA A 11 7.73 12.45 -15.92
N GLY A 12 8.75 11.87 -16.56
CA GLY A 12 10.14 12.28 -16.45
C GLY A 12 10.72 11.56 -15.24
N SER A 13 11.29 10.39 -15.54
CA SER A 13 12.01 9.47 -14.68
C SER A 13 12.86 10.17 -13.62
N GLY A 14 12.70 9.76 -12.37
CA GLY A 14 13.51 10.25 -11.25
C GLY A 14 12.92 9.84 -9.92
N ALA A 15 12.72 8.53 -9.71
CA ALA A 15 12.62 8.03 -8.34
C ALA A 15 13.97 8.31 -7.68
N SER A 16 14.02 9.33 -6.83
CA SER A 16 15.19 9.68 -6.03
C SER A 16 15.69 8.43 -5.30
N ILE A 17 16.98 8.34 -5.01
CA ILE A 17 17.56 7.24 -4.21
C ILE A 17 16.82 7.08 -2.87
N GLU A 18 16.26 8.18 -2.35
CA GLU A 18 15.42 8.24 -1.16
C GLU A 18 14.00 7.64 -1.39
N ASP A 19 13.42 7.80 -2.59
CA ASP A 19 12.13 7.23 -2.99
C ASP A 19 12.20 5.69 -3.08
N GLN A 20 13.28 5.17 -3.65
CA GLN A 20 13.53 3.73 -3.64
C GLN A 20 13.73 3.19 -2.22
N ALA A 21 14.34 3.95 -1.32
CA ALA A 21 14.62 3.48 0.04
C ALA A 21 13.33 3.24 0.83
N ILE A 22 12.31 4.06 0.64
CA ILE A 22 11.09 3.99 1.46
C ILE A 22 10.08 2.98 0.93
N TRP A 23 9.89 2.89 -0.38
CA TRP A 23 9.17 1.75 -0.97
C TRP A 23 9.81 0.42 -0.58
N ARG A 24 11.15 0.33 -0.66
CA ARG A 24 11.88 -0.85 -0.17
C ARG A 24 11.65 -1.10 1.31
N ARG A 25 11.55 -0.08 2.16
CA ARG A 25 11.23 -0.26 3.60
C ARG A 25 9.81 -0.78 3.81
N LEU A 26 8.83 -0.26 3.07
CA LEU A 26 7.44 -0.71 3.11
C LEU A 26 7.33 -2.17 2.66
N VAL A 27 7.89 -2.48 1.49
CA VAL A 27 7.96 -3.83 0.93
C VAL A 27 8.76 -4.78 1.85
N ALA A 28 9.88 -4.34 2.41
CA ALA A 28 10.65 -5.11 3.40
C ALA A 28 9.90 -5.34 4.72
N ARG A 29 9.03 -4.41 5.13
CA ARG A 29 8.17 -4.62 6.29
C ARG A 29 7.13 -5.70 6.01
N LEU A 30 6.53 -5.70 4.81
CA LEU A 30 5.63 -6.76 4.35
C LEU A 30 6.36 -8.10 4.21
N HIS A 31 7.58 -8.10 3.65
CA HIS A 31 8.42 -9.30 3.58
C HIS A 31 8.65 -9.91 4.96
N ARG A 32 8.95 -9.10 5.98
CA ARG A 32 9.12 -9.59 7.36
C ARG A 32 7.85 -10.23 7.91
N PHE A 33 6.68 -9.79 7.46
CA PHE A 33 5.42 -10.41 7.86
C PHE A 33 5.09 -11.67 7.08
N ALA A 34 5.58 -11.85 5.85
CA ALA A 34 5.30 -13.01 4.99
C ALA A 34 6.38 -14.13 5.09
N GLY A 35 7.63 -13.75 5.34
CA GLY A 35 8.77 -14.68 5.44
C GLY A 35 9.38 -15.11 4.10
N ASP A 36 8.93 -14.56 2.96
CA ASP A 36 9.17 -15.16 1.63
C ASP A 36 9.59 -14.19 0.50
N GLY A 37 9.76 -12.90 0.78
CA GLY A 37 10.15 -11.94 -0.25
C GLY A 37 9.03 -11.48 -1.19
N ARG A 38 7.74 -11.66 -0.86
CA ARG A 38 6.58 -11.32 -1.74
C ARG A 38 5.78 -10.06 -1.37
N GLY A 39 6.43 -9.10 -0.75
CA GLY A 39 5.82 -7.85 -0.24
C GLY A 39 5.15 -7.01 -1.33
N GLU A 40 5.74 -6.97 -2.52
CA GLU A 40 5.16 -6.29 -3.67
C GLU A 40 3.92 -7.02 -4.22
N ASP A 41 3.95 -8.36 -4.26
CA ASP A 41 2.81 -9.18 -4.67
C ASP A 41 1.62 -8.97 -3.74
N HIS A 42 1.86 -8.83 -2.42
CA HIS A 42 0.80 -8.50 -1.47
C HIS A 42 0.18 -7.13 -1.73
N LEU A 43 0.97 -6.12 -2.09
CA LEU A 43 0.47 -4.79 -2.44
C LEU A 43 -0.32 -4.82 -3.74
N HIS A 44 0.19 -5.56 -4.74
CA HIS A 44 -0.49 -5.74 -6.00
C HIS A 44 -1.85 -6.44 -5.83
N ASN A 45 -1.89 -7.55 -5.11
CA ASN A 45 -3.11 -8.29 -4.82
C ASN A 45 -4.09 -7.45 -4.00
N ALA A 46 -3.61 -6.66 -3.05
CA ALA A 46 -4.45 -5.73 -2.29
C ALA A 46 -5.07 -4.64 -3.17
N PHE A 47 -4.33 -4.17 -4.18
CA PHE A 47 -4.84 -3.20 -5.15
C PHE A 47 -5.93 -3.79 -6.04
N ILE A 48 -5.73 -5.03 -6.52
CA ILE A 48 -6.77 -5.77 -7.26
C ILE A 48 -8.05 -5.89 -6.41
N ARG A 49 -7.91 -6.29 -5.14
CA ARG A 49 -9.05 -6.40 -4.20
C ARG A 49 -9.77 -5.07 -4.02
N LEU A 50 -9.04 -3.96 -3.95
CA LEU A 50 -9.63 -2.63 -3.88
C LEU A 50 -10.48 -2.35 -5.12
N GLN A 51 -9.97 -2.61 -6.33
CA GLN A 51 -10.70 -2.35 -7.57
C GLN A 51 -11.98 -3.18 -7.68
N LEU A 52 -11.91 -4.46 -7.29
CA LEU A 52 -13.08 -5.33 -7.25
C LEU A 52 -14.11 -4.81 -6.23
N TYR A 53 -13.66 -4.45 -5.02
CA TYR A 53 -14.54 -3.93 -3.98
C TYR A 53 -15.19 -2.59 -4.36
N GLN A 54 -14.47 -1.72 -5.08
CA GLN A 54 -14.96 -0.43 -5.54
C GLN A 54 -16.02 -0.52 -6.64
N ARG A 55 -16.18 -1.67 -7.32
CA ARG A 55 -17.28 -1.87 -8.27
C ARG A 55 -18.64 -1.82 -7.58
N ASP A 56 -18.72 -2.32 -6.35
CA ASP A 56 -19.98 -2.49 -5.63
C ASP A 56 -20.17 -1.46 -4.49
N LYS A 57 -19.07 -0.93 -3.93
CA LYS A 57 -19.11 -0.10 -2.72
C LYS A 57 -18.10 1.05 -2.77
N PRO A 58 -18.46 2.27 -2.31
CA PRO A 58 -17.49 3.34 -2.18
C PRO A 58 -16.46 3.00 -1.10
N VAL A 59 -15.20 3.34 -1.36
CA VAL A 59 -14.10 3.22 -0.39
C VAL A 59 -13.57 4.61 -0.09
N HIS A 60 -13.80 5.07 1.14
CA HIS A 60 -13.40 6.41 1.58
C HIS A 60 -11.89 6.58 1.78
N ASP A 61 -11.17 5.48 2.03
CA ASP A 61 -9.71 5.47 2.20
C ASP A 61 -9.06 4.35 1.39
N PRO A 62 -8.94 4.53 0.06
CA PRO A 62 -8.40 3.49 -0.83
C PRO A 62 -6.96 3.10 -0.50
N VAL A 63 -6.14 4.07 -0.08
CA VAL A 63 -4.74 3.83 0.26
C VAL A 63 -4.62 3.04 1.55
N GLY A 64 -5.36 3.44 2.59
CA GLY A 64 -5.44 2.70 3.83
C GLY A 64 -5.92 1.27 3.61
N PHE A 65 -6.90 1.08 2.73
CA PHE A 65 -7.37 -0.25 2.34
C PHE A 65 -6.26 -1.11 1.74
N VAL A 66 -5.53 -0.60 0.74
CA VAL A 66 -4.45 -1.35 0.06
C VAL A 66 -3.34 -1.74 1.04
N ILE A 67 -2.87 -0.79 1.85
CA ILE A 67 -1.80 -1.06 2.84
C ILE A 67 -2.25 -2.10 3.86
N HIS A 68 -3.49 -1.97 4.36
CA HIS A 68 -4.07 -2.89 5.34
C HIS A 68 -4.25 -4.30 4.76
N ALA A 69 -4.85 -4.40 3.58
CA ALA A 69 -5.09 -5.68 2.91
C ALA A 69 -3.78 -6.38 2.53
N ALA A 70 -2.76 -5.65 2.09
CA ALA A 70 -1.44 -6.19 1.78
C ALA A 70 -0.78 -6.78 3.04
N ARG A 71 -0.85 -6.06 4.16
CA ARG A 71 -0.33 -6.55 5.44
C ARG A 71 -1.03 -7.81 5.91
N ASN A 72 -2.37 -7.83 5.88
CA ASN A 72 -3.13 -9.02 6.30
C ASN A 72 -2.79 -10.21 5.43
N SER A 73 -2.69 -10.01 4.10
CA SER A 73 -2.24 -11.06 3.18
C SER A 73 -0.85 -11.61 3.54
N ALA A 74 0.10 -10.74 3.89
CA ALA A 74 1.44 -11.14 4.31
C ALA A 74 1.42 -11.95 5.61
N ILE A 75 0.66 -11.50 6.61
CA ILE A 75 0.52 -12.21 7.89
C ILE A 75 -0.15 -13.56 7.72
N ASP A 76 -1.19 -13.64 6.89
CA ASP A 76 -1.91 -14.87 6.64
C ASP A 76 -1.02 -15.89 5.92
N GLU A 77 -0.21 -15.45 4.95
CA GLU A 77 0.77 -16.31 4.28
C GLU A 77 1.83 -16.84 5.25
N PHE A 78 2.36 -16.00 6.13
CA PHE A 78 3.29 -16.45 7.17
C PHE A 78 2.68 -17.42 8.16
N ARG A 79 1.44 -17.18 8.61
CA ARG A 79 0.71 -18.12 9.48
C ARG A 79 0.51 -19.46 8.79
N ARG A 80 0.13 -19.45 7.50
CA ARG A 80 0.00 -20.66 6.68
C ARG A 80 1.34 -21.39 6.58
N ASN A 81 2.42 -20.70 6.19
CA ASN A 81 3.75 -21.31 6.06
C ASN A 81 4.22 -21.93 7.38
N ARG A 82 4.06 -21.24 8.51
CA ARG A 82 4.40 -21.81 9.84
C ARG A 82 3.55 -23.02 10.20
N PHE A 83 2.27 -23.01 9.86
CA PHE A 83 1.38 -24.15 10.09
C PHE A 83 1.78 -25.35 9.23
N TYR A 84 2.16 -25.12 7.97
CA TYR A 84 2.63 -26.17 7.06
C TYR A 84 4.01 -26.72 7.41
N GLU A 85 4.92 -25.89 7.92
CA GLU A 85 6.20 -26.36 8.48
C GLU A 85 5.99 -27.25 9.72
N ALA A 86 4.97 -26.95 10.53
CA ALA A 86 4.61 -27.77 11.69
C ALA A 86 3.86 -29.07 11.34
N ALA A 87 3.28 -29.17 10.13
CA ALA A 87 2.53 -30.34 9.66
C ALA A 87 2.78 -30.60 8.15
N PRO A 88 3.86 -31.33 7.79
CA PRO A 88 4.34 -31.47 6.40
C PRO A 88 3.36 -32.14 5.40
N GLY A 89 2.26 -32.72 5.89
CA GLY A 89 1.28 -33.44 5.07
C GLY A 89 0.08 -32.62 4.57
N LEU A 90 -0.07 -31.35 4.99
CA LEU A 90 -1.27 -30.55 4.68
C LEU A 90 -1.09 -29.56 3.52
N ARG A 91 -0.02 -29.70 2.73
CA ARG A 91 0.39 -28.72 1.70
C ARG A 91 -0.61 -28.53 0.55
N GLY A 92 -1.65 -29.35 0.44
CA GLY A 92 -2.55 -29.42 -0.72
C GLY A 92 -3.97 -28.88 -0.56
N PHE A 93 -4.34 -28.26 0.58
CA PHE A 93 -5.77 -28.04 0.91
C PHE A 93 -6.26 -26.59 0.98
N ILE A 94 -5.45 -25.58 0.67
CA ILE A 94 -5.93 -24.19 0.68
C ILE A 94 -5.67 -23.56 -0.70
N GLU A 95 -6.54 -23.92 -1.63
CA GLU A 95 -6.77 -23.16 -2.85
C GLU A 95 -8.17 -22.56 -2.73
N GLU A 96 -8.25 -21.27 -2.41
CA GLU A 96 -9.49 -20.47 -2.48
C GLU A 96 -9.10 -18.98 -2.47
N ALA A 97 -9.57 -18.11 -3.36
CA ALA A 97 -10.64 -18.20 -4.34
C ALA A 97 -10.18 -17.53 -5.64
N ASP A 98 -10.47 -18.19 -6.75
CA ASP A 98 -10.13 -17.74 -8.08
C ASP A 98 -11.15 -16.69 -8.55
N ALA A 99 -10.68 -15.44 -8.56
CA ALA A 99 -11.17 -14.41 -9.45
C ALA A 99 -9.91 -13.78 -10.07
N THR A 100 -9.18 -14.58 -10.86
CA THR A 100 -7.99 -14.10 -11.56
C THR A 100 -8.39 -12.94 -12.47
N PRO A 101 -7.90 -11.71 -12.20
CA PRO A 101 -8.21 -10.56 -13.04
C PRO A 101 -7.64 -10.75 -14.43
N LEU A 102 -8.30 -10.19 -15.44
CA LEU A 102 -7.78 -10.17 -16.81
C LEU A 102 -6.38 -9.52 -16.83
N ALA A 103 -5.53 -9.92 -17.78
CA ALA A 103 -4.16 -9.39 -17.89
C ALA A 103 -4.11 -7.85 -17.94
N ASP A 104 -5.11 -7.23 -18.58
CA ASP A 104 -5.27 -5.78 -18.64
C ASP A 104 -5.59 -5.16 -17.28
N GLU A 105 -6.45 -5.80 -16.47
CA GLU A 105 -6.78 -5.34 -15.12
C GLU A 105 -5.54 -5.44 -14.21
N GLN A 106 -4.73 -6.50 -14.35
CA GLN A 106 -3.46 -6.61 -13.63
C GLN A 106 -2.46 -5.52 -14.03
N LEU A 107 -2.33 -5.24 -15.33
CA LEU A 107 -1.45 -4.19 -15.82
C LEU A 107 -1.86 -2.80 -15.27
N ILE A 108 -3.16 -2.50 -15.31
CA ILE A 108 -3.72 -1.25 -14.75
C ILE A 108 -3.46 -1.18 -13.24
N ALA A 109 -3.69 -2.27 -12.51
CA ALA A 109 -3.41 -2.36 -11.08
C ALA A 109 -1.93 -2.07 -10.77
N ARG A 110 -0.99 -2.62 -11.54
CA ARG A 110 0.45 -2.33 -11.38
C ARG A 110 0.76 -0.86 -11.64
N GLN A 111 0.24 -0.29 -12.72
CA GLN A 111 0.46 1.13 -13.04
C GLN A 111 -0.09 2.05 -11.96
N ARG A 112 -1.26 1.72 -11.38
CA ARG A 112 -1.84 2.47 -10.28
C ARG A 112 -1.07 2.25 -8.96
N LEU A 113 -0.53 1.06 -8.73
CA LEU A 113 0.33 0.84 -7.58
C LEU A 113 1.61 1.69 -7.68
N GLU A 114 2.21 1.78 -8.86
CA GLU A 114 3.41 2.60 -9.09
C GLU A 114 3.15 4.09 -8.88
N ARG A 115 2.02 4.65 -9.34
CA ARG A 115 1.75 6.06 -8.99
C ARG A 115 1.34 6.21 -7.52
N LEU A 116 0.75 5.20 -6.86
CA LEU A 116 0.48 5.29 -5.41
C LEU A 116 1.78 5.39 -4.63
N ARG A 117 2.75 4.55 -5.00
CA ARG A 117 4.12 4.62 -4.51
C ARG A 117 4.70 6.01 -4.71
N ALA A 118 4.62 6.56 -5.92
CA ALA A 118 5.10 7.92 -6.20
C ALA A 118 4.39 9.00 -5.34
N GLY A 119 3.11 8.81 -5.02
CA GLY A 119 2.38 9.67 -4.10
C GLY A 119 2.91 9.58 -2.67
N ILE A 120 3.05 8.35 -2.15
CA ILE A 120 3.64 8.13 -0.82
C ILE A 120 5.02 8.79 -0.78
N ASP A 121 5.81 8.68 -1.86
CA ASP A 121 7.16 9.21 -1.90
C ASP A 121 7.24 10.74 -1.88
N ARG A 122 6.18 11.44 -2.29
CA ARG A 122 6.08 12.91 -2.22
C ARG A 122 5.70 13.45 -0.84
N LEU A 123 5.33 12.59 0.11
CA LEU A 123 5.03 13.03 1.47
C LEU A 123 6.33 13.48 2.18
N PRO A 124 6.28 14.57 2.97
CA PRO A 124 7.42 14.95 3.80
C PRO A 124 7.84 13.79 4.72
N ASP A 125 9.14 13.55 4.86
CA ASP A 125 9.73 12.38 5.53
C ASP A 125 9.07 12.02 6.85
N ARG A 126 8.89 13.03 7.72
CA ARG A 126 8.27 12.83 9.03
C ARG A 126 6.81 12.39 8.91
N THR A 127 6.04 13.02 8.04
CA THR A 127 4.64 12.70 7.79
C THR A 127 4.51 11.28 7.25
N ARG A 128 5.38 10.92 6.30
CA ARG A 128 5.46 9.60 5.68
C ARG A 128 5.78 8.51 6.70
N ALA A 129 6.81 8.70 7.52
CA ALA A 129 7.20 7.73 8.54
C ALA A 129 6.08 7.50 9.57
N ILE A 130 5.43 8.57 10.03
CA ILE A 130 4.25 8.51 10.92
C ILE A 130 3.10 7.75 10.25
N PHE A 131 2.83 8.03 8.97
CA PHE A 131 1.77 7.37 8.21
C PHE A 131 2.02 5.86 8.06
N VAL A 132 3.25 5.46 7.70
CA VAL A 132 3.62 4.05 7.58
C VAL A 132 3.54 3.34 8.93
N ALA A 133 4.07 3.94 10.01
CA ALA A 133 3.98 3.39 11.35
C ALA A 133 2.53 3.12 11.77
N HIS A 134 1.62 4.06 11.47
CA HIS A 134 0.22 3.85 11.78
C HIS A 134 -0.44 2.79 10.89
N ARG A 135 -0.27 2.87 9.56
CA ARG A 135 -1.05 2.06 8.60
C ARG A 135 -0.51 0.66 8.37
N LEU A 136 0.81 0.48 8.45
CA LEU A 136 1.46 -0.80 8.18
C LEU A 136 1.85 -1.54 9.47
N GLU A 137 2.17 -0.78 10.52
CA GLU A 137 2.58 -1.36 11.79
C GLU A 137 1.45 -1.36 12.82
N HIS A 138 0.28 -0.77 12.50
CA HIS A 138 -0.88 -0.64 13.40
C HIS A 138 -0.54 0.03 14.74
N ARG A 139 0.50 0.84 14.75
CA ARG A 139 0.92 1.53 15.95
C ARG A 139 -0.12 2.56 16.33
N LYS A 140 -0.41 2.61 17.62
CA LYS A 140 -1.36 3.56 18.19
C LYS A 140 -0.74 4.95 18.14
N TYR A 141 -1.58 5.98 18.03
CA TYR A 141 -1.08 7.37 17.99
C TYR A 141 -0.23 7.73 19.21
N ARG A 142 -0.51 7.16 20.38
CA ARG A 142 0.30 7.36 21.59
C ARG A 142 1.72 6.82 21.44
N GLU A 143 1.88 5.64 20.86
CA GLU A 143 3.20 5.01 20.64
C GLU A 143 4.00 5.80 19.61
N ILE A 144 3.34 6.23 18.53
CA ILE A 144 3.97 7.07 17.51
C ILE A 144 4.35 8.43 18.10
N ALA A 145 3.49 9.04 18.91
CA ALA A 145 3.76 10.30 19.57
C ALA A 145 5.01 10.22 20.47
N GLN A 146 5.15 9.11 21.20
CA GLN A 146 6.33 8.83 22.04
C GLN A 146 7.60 8.69 21.19
N ASP A 147 7.61 7.83 20.18
CA ASP A 147 8.79 7.62 19.33
C ASP A 147 9.24 8.89 18.60
N PHE A 148 8.29 9.65 18.08
CA PHE A 148 8.58 10.86 17.32
C PHE A 148 8.70 12.11 18.20
N HIS A 149 8.56 11.97 19.53
CA HIS A 149 8.66 13.06 20.51
C HIS A 149 7.76 14.26 20.15
N ILE A 150 6.49 13.98 19.85
CA ILE A 150 5.46 14.96 19.49
C ILE A 150 4.15 14.68 20.23
N SER A 151 3.20 15.62 20.17
CA SER A 151 1.87 15.37 20.71
C SER A 151 1.05 14.40 19.85
N ILE A 152 0.09 13.72 20.47
CA ILE A 152 -0.90 12.87 19.75
C ILE A 152 -1.62 13.69 18.67
N SER A 153 -2.00 14.94 18.96
CA SER A 153 -2.62 15.82 17.97
C SER A 153 -1.70 16.18 16.80
N ALA A 154 -0.38 16.21 17.00
CA ALA A 154 0.56 16.38 15.90
C ALA A 154 0.62 15.12 15.02
N VAL A 155 0.58 13.92 15.62
CA VAL A 155 0.44 12.65 14.89
C VAL A 155 -0.82 12.66 14.04
N GLU A 156 -1.97 13.00 14.62
CA GLU A 156 -3.24 13.13 13.91
C GLU A 156 -3.14 14.08 12.71
N LYS A 157 -2.53 15.25 12.89
CA LYS A 157 -2.29 16.21 11.80
C LYS A 157 -1.41 15.63 10.69
N HIS A 158 -0.37 14.88 11.02
CA HIS A 158 0.45 14.19 10.03
C HIS A 158 -0.34 13.12 9.27
N ILE A 159 -1.13 12.30 9.97
CA ILE A 159 -1.98 11.28 9.35
C ILE A 159 -3.04 11.91 8.44
N ALA A 160 -3.72 12.96 8.91
CA ALA A 160 -4.73 13.68 8.14
C ALA A 160 -4.13 14.33 6.89
N ARG A 161 -2.97 14.99 7.03
CA ARG A 161 -2.25 15.59 5.89
C ARG A 161 -1.83 14.54 4.86
N ALA A 162 -1.30 13.40 5.31
CA ALA A 162 -0.93 12.31 4.42
C ALA A 162 -2.15 11.76 3.67
N SER A 163 -3.23 11.48 4.40
CA SER A 163 -4.46 10.92 3.84
C SER A 163 -5.09 11.87 2.82
N LEU A 164 -5.16 13.18 3.13
CA LEU A 164 -5.68 14.19 2.21
C LEU A 164 -4.81 14.31 0.95
N PHE A 165 -3.48 14.41 1.13
CA PHE A 165 -2.56 14.49 0.00
C PHE A 165 -2.70 13.28 -0.92
N LEU A 166 -2.75 12.08 -0.34
CA LEU A 166 -2.83 10.84 -1.12
C LEU A 166 -4.20 10.66 -1.78
N ALA A 167 -5.28 11.11 -1.14
CA ALA A 167 -6.60 11.14 -1.76
C ALA A 167 -6.59 12.03 -3.01
N GLN A 168 -6.10 13.27 -2.90
CA GLN A 168 -5.98 14.21 -4.01
C GLN A 168 -5.01 13.72 -5.10
N TRP A 169 -3.89 13.13 -4.70
CA TRP A 169 -2.94 12.49 -5.62
C TRP A 169 -3.60 11.36 -6.40
N SER A 170 -4.55 10.68 -5.76
CA SER A 170 -5.31 9.61 -6.34
C SER A 170 -6.56 10.05 -7.11
N GLU A 171 -6.76 11.34 -7.36
CA GLU A 171 -7.84 11.81 -8.21
C GLU A 171 -7.38 11.85 -9.68
N GLY A 172 -8.12 11.19 -10.59
CA GLY A 172 -7.93 11.36 -12.04
C GLY A 172 -7.11 10.27 -12.77
N TRP A 173 -7.15 9.04 -12.28
CA TRP A 173 -6.40 7.88 -12.79
C TRP A 173 -7.16 6.57 -12.59
#